data_AF-A0A8S3IT37-F1
#
_entry.id   AF-A0A8S3IT37-F1
#
_cell.length_a   1.000
_cell.length_b   1.000
_cell.length_c   1.000
_cell.angle_alpha   90.00
_cell.angle_beta   90.00
_cell.angle_gamma   90.00
#
_symmetry.space_group_name_H-M   'P 1'
#
loop_
_entity.id
_entity.type
_entity.pdbx_description
1 polymer ?
#
loop_
_entity_poly.entity_id
_entity_poly.type
_entity_poly.pdbx_seq_one_letter_code
_entity_poly.pdbx_strand_id
1 'polypeptide(L)'
;GENQIAIDLIVRHVNRELQKRGVKVRNELVNRLGVMRDLPMPETFYLIEQTAQIKYLHTIIRNKLTGRDEFIFYSKRLMRVLIEYALSLLPFEDINVETPQGLLYKGKKHVYTDV
;
A
#
# COMPACT_ATOMS: atom_id res chain seq x y z
N GLY A 1 -15.17 -40.83 -3.70
CA GLY A 1 -14.45 -41.89 -2.97
C GLY A 1 -12.98 -41.80 -3.23
N GLU A 2 -12.51 -42.17 -4.43
CA GLU A 2 -11.08 -42.36 -4.72
C GLU A 2 -10.31 -41.07 -5.03
N ASN A 3 -10.91 -40.11 -5.76
CA ASN A 3 -10.23 -38.85 -6.09
C ASN A 3 -9.89 -38.00 -4.86
N GLN A 4 -10.73 -38.02 -3.82
CA GLN A 4 -10.43 -37.29 -2.57
C GLN A 4 -9.22 -37.90 -1.84
N ILE A 5 -9.09 -39.22 -1.87
CA ILE A 5 -7.95 -39.93 -1.27
C ILE A 5 -6.67 -39.62 -2.06
N ALA A 6 -6.74 -39.61 -3.39
CA ALA A 6 -5.61 -39.26 -4.25
C ALA A 6 -5.16 -37.80 -4.06
N ILE A 7 -6.09 -36.85 -4.02
CA ILE A 7 -5.82 -35.43 -3.75
C ILE A 7 -5.16 -35.27 -2.38
N ASP A 8 -5.68 -35.92 -1.35
CA ASP A 8 -5.12 -35.82 -0.01
C ASP A 8 -3.70 -36.41 0.08
N LEU A 9 -3.43 -37.51 -0.64
CA LEU A 9 -2.09 -38.08 -0.78
C LEU A 9 -1.11 -37.11 -1.45
N ILE A 10 -1.53 -36.43 -2.52
CA ILE A 10 -0.73 -35.41 -3.20
C ILE A 10 -0.46 -34.23 -2.26
N VAL A 11 -1.48 -33.74 -1.55
CA VAL A 11 -1.35 -32.62 -0.60
C VAL A 11 -0.38 -32.97 0.53
N ARG A 12 -0.50 -34.17 1.10
CA ARG A 12 0.43 -34.66 2.13
C ARG A 12 1.85 -34.80 1.60
N HIS A 13 2.03 -35.30 0.37
CA HIS A 13 3.34 -35.42 -0.25
C HIS A 13 3.98 -34.05 -0.48
N VAL A 14 3.24 -33.10 -1.05
CA VAL A 14 3.69 -31.71 -1.24
C VAL A 14 4.06 -31.06 0.09
N ASN A 15 3.21 -31.20 1.11
CA ASN A 15 3.50 -30.66 2.45
C ASN A 15 4.76 -31.28 3.08
N ARG A 16 4.94 -32.60 2.95
CA ARG A 16 6.13 -33.30 3.43
C ARG A 16 7.38 -32.84 2.67
N GLU A 17 7.33 -32.68 1.35
CA GLU A 17 8.44 -32.19 0.55
C GLU A 17 8.78 -30.72 0.85
N LEU A 18 7.77 -29.87 1.07
CA LEU A 18 7.97 -28.48 1.51
C LEU A 18 8.60 -28.40 2.91
N GLN A 19 8.21 -29.28 3.84
CA GLN A 19 8.83 -29.34 5.17
C GLN A 19 10.26 -29.87 5.12
N LYS A 20 10.55 -30.91 4.31
CA LYS A 20 11.92 -31.41 4.09
C LYS A 20 12.84 -30.35 3.49
N ARG A 21 12.31 -29.55 2.56
CA ARG A 21 13.02 -28.40 1.96
C ARG A 21 13.21 -27.25 2.95
N GLY A 22 12.72 -27.37 4.18
CA GLY A 22 12.95 -26.39 5.24
C GLY A 22 12.34 -25.04 4.93
N VAL A 23 11.28 -24.99 4.12
CA VAL A 23 10.60 -23.76 3.66
C VAL A 23 9.85 -23.15 4.85
N LYS A 24 10.61 -22.64 5.82
CA LYS A 24 10.17 -21.85 6.97
C LYS A 24 9.90 -20.42 6.53
N VAL A 25 9.29 -20.22 5.35
CA VAL A 25 9.13 -18.91 4.72
C VAL A 25 8.56 -17.91 5.71
N ARG A 26 7.56 -18.28 6.50
CA ARG A 26 7.01 -17.39 7.54
C ARG A 26 8.02 -17.05 8.64
N ASN A 27 8.75 -18.02 9.21
CA ASN A 27 9.71 -17.73 10.29
C ASN A 27 10.97 -17.03 9.77
N GLU A 28 11.41 -17.37 8.57
CA GLU A 28 12.54 -16.69 7.91
C GLU A 28 12.17 -15.26 7.53
N LEU A 29 10.96 -15.02 7.01
CA LEU A 29 10.43 -13.67 6.79
C LEU A 29 10.29 -12.91 8.10
N VAL A 30 9.79 -13.52 9.18
CA VAL A 30 9.67 -12.88 10.50
C VAL A 30 11.06 -12.53 11.06
N ASN A 31 12.06 -13.42 10.92
CA ASN A 31 13.43 -13.14 11.35
C ASN A 31 14.06 -12.02 10.51
N ARG A 32 13.89 -12.04 9.18
CA ARG A 32 14.36 -10.96 8.29
C ARG A 32 13.65 -9.63 8.58
N LEU A 33 12.34 -9.66 8.83
CA LEU A 33 11.57 -8.48 9.27
C LEU A 33 12.02 -7.99 10.65
N GLY A 34 12.41 -8.90 11.54
CA GLY A 34 13.00 -8.57 12.84
C GLY A 34 14.32 -7.81 12.68
N VAL A 35 15.20 -8.26 11.80
CA VAL A 35 16.46 -7.55 11.46
C VAL A 35 16.18 -6.22 10.74
N MET A 36 15.16 -6.15 9.89
CA MET A 36 14.78 -4.92 9.18
C MET A 36 14.07 -3.88 10.05
N ARG A 37 13.54 -4.24 11.23
CA ARG A 37 12.90 -3.27 12.15
C ARG A 37 13.90 -2.25 12.71
N ASP A 38 15.15 -2.66 12.85
CA ASP A 38 16.20 -1.83 13.44
C ASP A 38 17.05 -1.11 12.37
N LEU A 39 16.79 -1.36 11.08
CA LEU A 39 17.41 -0.56 10.02
C LEU A 39 16.70 0.80 9.90
N PRO A 40 17.46 1.89 9.72
CA PRO A 40 16.86 3.16 9.38
C PRO A 40 16.09 3.01 8.06
N MET A 41 14.89 3.57 8.04
CA MET A 41 14.06 3.60 6.84
C MET A 41 14.82 4.34 5.73
N PRO A 42 14.79 3.88 4.46
CA PRO A 42 15.39 4.62 3.35
C PRO A 42 14.81 6.03 3.26
N GLU A 43 15.65 7.02 2.88
CA GLU A 43 15.21 8.42 2.70
C GLU A 43 14.14 8.58 1.60
N THR A 44 14.06 7.61 0.69
CA THR A 44 13.06 7.56 -0.38
C THR A 44 11.73 6.93 0.03
N PHE A 45 11.60 6.51 1.30
CA PHE A 45 10.37 5.95 1.82
C PHE A 45 9.49 7.04 2.44
N TYR A 46 8.32 7.25 1.86
CA TYR A 46 7.34 8.21 2.32
C TYR A 46 6.10 7.49 2.84
N LEU A 47 5.70 7.80 4.07
CA LEU A 47 4.54 7.21 4.72
C LEU A 47 3.46 8.26 4.92
N ILE A 48 2.25 7.95 4.44
CA ILE A 48 1.07 8.78 4.72
C ILE A 48 0.73 8.69 6.19
N GLU A 49 0.40 9.85 6.77
CA GLU A 49 -0.07 9.95 8.14
C GLU A 49 -1.23 8.97 8.39
N GLN A 50 -1.11 8.17 9.44
CA GLN A 50 -2.08 7.14 9.79
C GLN A 50 -3.26 7.73 10.60
N THR A 51 -3.99 8.66 9.97
CA THR A 51 -5.17 9.31 10.54
C THR A 51 -6.30 8.32 10.79
N ALA A 52 -7.28 8.72 11.62
CA ALA A 52 -8.47 7.90 11.88
C ALA A 52 -9.22 7.54 10.58
N GLN A 53 -9.26 8.45 9.61
CA GLN A 53 -9.86 8.22 8.30
C GLN A 53 -9.10 7.14 7.51
N ILE A 54 -7.78 7.21 7.42
CA ILE A 54 -6.96 6.20 6.71
C ILE A 54 -7.11 4.83 7.36
N LYS A 55 -7.07 4.79 8.70
CA LYS A 55 -7.33 3.56 9.47
C LYS A 55 -8.70 2.99 9.19
N TYR A 56 -9.74 3.82 9.15
CA TYR A 56 -11.10 3.39 8.80
C TYR A 56 -11.15 2.79 7.38
N LEU A 57 -10.55 3.46 6.39
CA LEU A 57 -10.48 2.92 5.02
C LEU A 57 -9.79 1.55 4.99
N HIS A 58 -8.67 1.41 5.70
CA HIS A 58 -7.98 0.14 5.85
C HIS A 58 -8.84 -0.94 6.52
N THR A 59 -9.59 -0.60 7.57
CA THR A 59 -10.48 -1.54 8.25
C THR A 59 -11.53 -2.09 7.30
N ILE A 60 -12.16 -1.24 6.48
CA ILE A 60 -13.17 -1.70 5.52
C ILE A 60 -12.54 -2.59 4.44
N ILE A 61 -11.48 -2.14 3.75
CA ILE A 61 -10.90 -2.92 2.64
C ILE A 61 -10.24 -4.24 3.10
N ARG A 62 -9.87 -4.36 4.38
CA ARG A 62 -9.28 -5.59 4.96
C ARG A 62 -10.33 -6.50 5.61
N ASN A 63 -11.58 -6.07 5.74
CA ASN A 63 -12.64 -6.91 6.28
C ASN A 63 -13.12 -7.91 5.23
N LYS A 64 -13.01 -9.21 5.53
CA LYS A 64 -13.45 -10.30 4.65
C LYS A 64 -14.95 -10.29 4.30
N LEU A 65 -15.76 -9.61 5.11
CA LEU A 65 -17.21 -9.52 4.94
C LEU A 65 -17.64 -8.31 4.10
N THR A 66 -16.70 -7.44 3.71
CA THR A 66 -17.01 -6.25 2.92
C THR A 66 -17.49 -6.63 1.52
N GLY A 67 -18.65 -6.09 1.13
CA GLY A 67 -19.23 -6.32 -0.18
C GLY A 67 -18.36 -5.74 -1.30
N ARG A 68 -18.53 -6.26 -2.52
CA ARG A 68 -17.72 -5.88 -3.69
C ARG A 68 -17.74 -4.36 -3.94
N ASP A 69 -18.92 -3.74 -3.90
CA ASP A 69 -19.08 -2.32 -4.24
C ASP A 69 -18.44 -1.42 -3.20
N GLU A 70 -18.61 -1.75 -1.91
CA GLU A 70 -17.91 -1.06 -0.82
C GLU A 70 -16.39 -1.22 -0.95
N PHE A 71 -15.90 -2.43 -1.21
CA PHE A 71 -14.48 -2.67 -1.42
C PHE A 71 -13.91 -1.79 -2.53
N ILE A 72 -14.59 -1.72 -3.69
CA ILE A 72 -14.19 -0.87 -4.82
C ILE A 72 -14.22 0.61 -4.41
N PHE A 73 -15.30 1.05 -3.76
CA PHE A 73 -15.49 2.44 -3.36
C PHE A 73 -14.40 2.92 -2.38
N TYR A 74 -14.17 2.17 -1.29
CA TYR A 74 -13.18 2.55 -0.29
C TYR A 74 -11.74 2.37 -0.77
N SER A 75 -11.47 1.39 -1.64
CA SER A 75 -10.17 1.27 -2.30
C SER A 75 -9.87 2.48 -3.19
N LYS A 76 -10.84 2.93 -4.00
CA LYS A 76 -10.70 4.15 -4.81
C LYS A 76 -10.45 5.37 -3.94
N ARG A 77 -11.15 5.50 -2.82
CA ARG A 77 -10.96 6.60 -1.86
C ARG A 77 -9.55 6.59 -1.27
N LEU A 78 -9.03 5.43 -0.87
CA LEU A 78 -7.66 5.31 -0.36
C LEU A 78 -6.62 5.60 -1.45
N MET A 79 -6.81 5.07 -2.66
CA MET A 79 -5.94 5.34 -3.81
C MET A 79 -5.86 6.82 -4.15
N ARG A 80 -6.97 7.56 -4.04
CA ARG A 80 -6.97 9.00 -4.28
C ARG A 80 -6.06 9.74 -3.30
N VAL A 81 -6.17 9.43 -2.01
CA VAL A 81 -5.29 10.02 -0.98
C VAL A 81 -3.83 9.65 -1.23
N LEU A 82 -3.56 8.39 -1.61
CA LEU A 82 -2.21 7.94 -1.97
C LEU A 82 -1.61 8.72 -3.13
N ILE A 83 -2.38 8.92 -4.20
CA ILE A 83 -1.94 9.67 -5.37
C ILE A 83 -1.73 11.14 -5.04
N GLU A 84 -2.64 11.77 -4.28
CA GLU A 84 -2.50 13.17 -3.86
C GLU A 84 -1.23 13.38 -3.03
N TYR A 85 -0.95 12.48 -2.09
CA TYR A 85 0.29 12.51 -1.33
C TYR A 85 1.52 12.33 -2.22
N ALA A 86 1.50 11.35 -3.14
CA ALA A 86 2.61 11.14 -4.08
C ALA A 86 2.85 12.36 -4.98
N LEU A 87 1.78 13.00 -5.48
CA LEU A 87 1.88 14.22 -6.29
C LEU A 87 2.45 15.39 -5.47
N SER A 88 2.15 15.47 -4.17
CA SER A 88 2.73 16.49 -3.28
C SER A 88 4.25 16.37 -3.10
N LEU A 89 4.85 15.23 -3.46
CA LEU A 89 6.30 15.02 -3.44
C LEU A 89 7.00 15.49 -4.71
N LEU A 90 6.25 15.86 -5.76
CA LEU A 90 6.83 16.38 -7.00
C LEU A 90 7.36 17.82 -6.80
N PRO A 91 8.32 18.26 -7.63
CA PRO A 91 8.80 19.64 -7.58
C PRO A 91 7.70 20.67 -7.89
N PHE A 92 7.73 21.79 -7.15
CA PHE A 92 6.87 22.95 -7.35
C PHE A 92 7.68 24.24 -7.43
N GLU A 93 7.21 25.20 -8.22
CA GLU A 93 7.69 26.58 -8.29
C GLU A 93 6.69 27.54 -7.63
N ASP A 94 7.17 28.62 -7.03
CA ASP A 94 6.32 29.68 -6.50
C ASP A 94 5.78 30.54 -7.64
N ILE A 95 4.49 30.92 -7.56
CA ILE A 95 3.83 31.78 -8.54
C ILE A 95 2.91 32.78 -7.84
N ASN A 96 2.88 34.02 -8.34
CA ASN A 96 1.88 34.99 -7.93
C ASN A 96 0.73 34.96 -8.94
N VAL A 97 -0.49 34.76 -8.46
CA VAL A 97 -1.70 34.81 -9.29
C VAL A 97 -2.58 35.95 -8.82
N GLU A 98 -3.13 36.71 -9.76
CA GLU A 98 -4.12 37.74 -9.45
C GLU A 98 -5.48 37.07 -9.29
N THR A 99 -6.10 37.26 -8.14
CA THR A 99 -7.45 36.75 -7.88
C THR A 99 -8.49 37.64 -8.59
N PRO A 100 -9.73 37.16 -8.82
CA PRO A 100 -10.77 37.98 -9.44
C PRO A 100 -11.11 39.29 -8.71
N GLN A 101 -10.65 39.45 -7.46
CA GLN A 101 -10.78 40.67 -6.67
C GLN A 101 -9.64 41.67 -6.88
N GLY A 102 -8.68 41.37 -7.77
CA GLY A 102 -7.49 42.21 -8.03
C GLY A 102 -6.39 42.09 -6.98
N LEU A 103 -6.41 41.02 -6.16
CA LEU A 103 -5.41 40.79 -5.10
C LEU A 103 -4.39 39.75 -5.56
N LEU A 104 -3.11 39.95 -5.23
CA LEU A 104 -2.06 38.96 -5.50
C LEU A 104 -2.07 37.85 -4.44
N TYR A 105 -2.14 36.60 -4.89
CA TYR A 105 -2.02 35.40 -4.08
C TYR A 105 -0.74 34.64 -4.41
N LYS A 106 0.04 34.30 -3.36
CA LYS A 106 1.25 33.47 -3.46
C LYS A 106 0.87 31.99 -3.51
N GLY A 107 0.83 31.42 -4.71
CA GLY A 107 0.55 30.01 -4.96
C GLY A 107 1.79 29.20 -5.31
N LYS A 108 1.57 27.93 -5.62
CA LYS A 108 2.58 27.01 -6.15
C LYS A 108 2.09 26.34 -7.42
N LYS A 109 2.98 26.10 -8.38
CA LYS A 109 2.71 25.43 -9.65
C LYS A 109 3.64 24.25 -9.83
N HIS A 110 3.15 23.14 -10.38
CA HIS A 110 4.00 22.02 -10.76
C HIS A 110 4.92 22.40 -11.91
N VAL A 111 6.20 22.04 -11.80
CA VAL A 111 7.17 22.20 -12.88
C VAL A 111 6.93 21.08 -13.89
N TYR A 112 6.34 21.39 -15.04
CA TYR A 112 6.31 20.46 -16.17
C TYR A 112 7.64 20.59 -16.92
N THR A 113 8.45 19.55 -16.90
CA THR A 113 9.53 19.41 -17.88
C THR A 113 8.90 18.77 -19.11
N ASP A 114 8.75 19.53 -20.20
CA ASP A 114 8.39 18.94 -21.49
C ASP A 114 9.48 17.92 -21.85
N VAL A 115 9.07 16.65 -21.98
CA VAL A 115 9.92 15.55 -22.47
C VAL A 115 9.72 15.40 -23.96
#